data_AF-A0A540L6E0-F1
#
_entry.id   AF-A0A540L6E0-F1
#
_cell.length_a   1.000
_cell.length_b   1.000
_cell.length_c   1.000
_cell.angle_alpha   90.00
_cell.angle_beta   90.00
_cell.angle_gamma   90.00
#
_symmetry.space_group_name_H-M   'P 1'
#
loop_
_entity.id
_entity.type
_entity.pdbx_description
1 polymer ?
#
loop_
_entity_poly.entity_id
_entity_poly.type
_entity_poly.pdbx_seq_one_letter_code
_entity_poly.pdbx_strand_id
1 'polypeptide(L)' 'MPTLRLLHQYPDIMKKLQVDRGAIRFVLSGANIMCPGLTSPGGSLDDEVGAETPVAIMAEGK' A
#
# COMPACT_ATOMS: atom_id res chain seq x y z
N MET A 1 -9.43 2.77 -11.44
CA MET A 1 -8.29 3.07 -10.55
C MET A 1 -8.18 4.58 -10.40
N PRO A 2 -8.25 5.17 -9.19
CA PRO A 2 -7.99 6.59 -9.00
C PRO A 2 -6.51 6.92 -9.24
N THR A 3 -6.20 8.15 -9.62
CA THR A 3 -4.81 8.62 -9.72
C THR A 3 -4.25 8.96 -8.33
N LEU A 4 -2.93 8.92 -8.16
CA LEU A 4 -2.30 9.32 -6.90
C LEU A 4 -2.67 10.76 -6.49
N ARG A 5 -2.86 11.67 -7.46
CA ARG A 5 -3.29 13.04 -7.20
C ARG A 5 -4.70 13.09 -6.57
N LEU A 6 -5.63 12.29 -7.07
CA LEU A 6 -6.99 12.20 -6.52
C LEU A 6 -6.97 11.53 -5.14
N LEU A 7 -6.19 10.46 -4.98
CA LEU A 7 -6.05 9.75 -3.72
C LEU A 7 -5.44 10.65 -2.63
N HIS A 8 -4.47 11.50 -2.97
CA HIS A 8 -3.91 12.46 -2.01
C HIS A 8 -4.92 13.56 -1.62
N GLN A 9 -5.85 13.92 -2.50
CA GLN A 9 -6.89 14.90 -2.18
C GLN A 9 -8.01 14.29 -1.32
N TYR A 10 -8.31 13.00 -1.52
CA TYR A 10 -9.31 12.26 -0.77
C TYR A 10 -8.71 10.93 -0.26
N PRO A 11 -7.95 10.95 0.84
CA PRO A 11 -7.21 9.76 1.31
C PRO A 11 -8.09 8.57 1.69
N ASP A 12 -9.36 8.82 2.03
CA ASP A 12 -10.24 7.80 2.61
C ASP A 12 -11.15 7.11 1.57
N ILE A 13 -10.92 7.37 0.28
CA ILE A 13 -11.69 6.72 -0.81
C ILE A 13 -11.29 5.26 -1.04
N MET A 14 -10.15 4.82 -0.50
CA MET A 14 -9.63 3.45 -0.62
C MET A 14 -9.09 2.95 0.71
N LYS A 15 -9.15 1.62 0.89
CA LYS A 15 -8.47 0.94 2.00
C LYS A 15 -6.96 1.10 1.86
N LYS A 16 -6.28 1.32 2.98
CA LYS A 16 -4.84 1.60 3.04
C LYS A 16 -4.12 0.36 3.56
N LEU A 17 -3.10 -0.10 2.84
CA LEU A 17 -2.15 -1.11 3.29
C LEU A 17 -0.79 -0.45 3.46
N GLN A 18 0.00 -0.89 4.43
CA GLN A 18 1.33 -0.36 4.65
C GLN A 18 2.40 -1.36 4.24
N VAL A 19 3.39 -0.90 3.49
CA VAL A 19 4.60 -1.65 3.18
C VAL A 19 5.76 -1.24 4.07
N ASP A 20 6.66 -2.17 4.34
CA ASP A 20 7.89 -1.88 5.06
C ASP A 20 8.85 -0.95 4.32
N ARG A 21 9.81 -0.41 5.07
CA ARG A 21 10.86 0.47 4.55
C ARG A 21 11.70 -0.15 3.41
N GLY A 22 11.91 -1.47 3.43
CA GLY A 22 12.72 -2.17 2.43
C GLY A 22 12.05 -2.19 1.05
N ALA A 23 10.72 -2.29 1.03
CA ALA A 23 9.92 -2.36 -0.18
C ALA A 23 9.76 -1.01 -0.89
N ILE A 24 9.84 0.13 -0.17
CA ILE A 24 9.56 1.48 -0.71
C ILE A 24 10.30 1.75 -2.04
N ARG A 25 11.61 1.44 -2.10
CA ARG A 25 12.43 1.70 -3.29
C ARG A 25 11.93 0.92 -4.51
N PHE A 26 11.51 -0.32 -4.30
CA PHE A 26 11.01 -1.19 -5.36
C PHE A 26 9.62 -0.78 -5.82
N VAL A 27 8.73 -0.42 -4.89
CA VAL A 27 7.37 0.06 -5.20
C VAL A 27 7.42 1.36 -6.01
N LEU A 28 8.29 2.31 -5.65
CA LEU A 28 8.50 3.54 -6.43
C LEU A 28 9.10 3.28 -7.82
N SER A 29 9.73 2.13 -8.01
CA SER A 29 10.25 1.67 -9.31
C SER A 29 9.20 0.87 -10.12
N GLY A 30 7.97 0.74 -9.59
CA GLY A 30 6.87 0.01 -10.24
C GLY A 30 6.87 -1.50 -10.01
N ALA A 31 7.66 -2.00 -9.05
CA ALA A 31 7.63 -3.42 -8.70
C ALA A 31 6.35 -3.81 -7.96
N ASN A 32 5.94 -5.08 -8.12
CA ASN A 32 4.86 -5.66 -7.34
C ASN A 32 5.26 -5.83 -5.87
N ILE A 33 4.26 -5.77 -4.99
CA ILE A 33 4.44 -6.00 -3.56
C ILE A 33 4.25 -7.49 -3.28
N MET A 34 5.22 -8.08 -2.59
CA MET A 34 5.17 -9.48 -2.18
C MET A 34 4.70 -9.57 -0.72
N CYS A 35 4.07 -10.68 -0.35
CA CYS A 35 3.51 -10.89 1.00
C CYS A 35 4.46 -10.50 2.15
N PRO A 36 5.76 -10.83 2.14
CA PRO A 36 6.67 -10.46 3.22
C PRO A 36 6.78 -8.94 3.47
N GLY A 37 6.56 -8.12 2.45
CA GLY A 37 6.60 -6.66 2.58
C GLY A 37 5.39 -6.06 3.31
N LEU A 38 4.32 -6.85 3.48
CA LEU A 38 3.07 -6.48 4.16
C LEU A 38 2.95 -7.15 5.54
N THR A 39 3.56 -8.33 5.72
CA THR A 39 3.51 -9.09 6.97
C THR A 39 4.74 -8.90 7.86
N SER A 40 5.69 -8.06 7.46
CA SER A 40 6.85 -7.70 8.27
C SER A 40 6.44 -6.73 9.40
N PRO A 41 7.29 -6.49 10.42
CA PRO A 41 6.94 -5.61 11.54
C PRO A 41 6.56 -4.17 11.15
N GLY A 42 7.04 -3.70 9.99
CA GLY A 42 6.70 -2.39 9.43
C GLY A 42 5.55 -2.44 8.42
N GLY A 43 5.11 -3.63 8.03
CA GLY A 43 3.94 -3.83 7.19
C GLY A 43 2.65 -3.81 8.01
N SER A 44 1.56 -3.39 7.39
CA SER A 44 0.23 -3.45 7.98
C SER A 44 -0.77 -3.88 6.94
N LEU A 45 -1.46 -4.99 7.24
CA LEU A 45 -2.54 -5.52 6.45
C LEU A 45 -3.85 -5.30 7.22
N ASP A 46 -4.85 -4.74 6.54
CA ASP A 46 -6.21 -4.71 7.07
C ASP A 46 -6.89 -6.04 6.73
N ASP A 47 -7.49 -6.71 7.71
CA ASP A 47 -7.87 -8.14 7.61
C ASP A 47 -9.02 -8.42 6.62
N GLU A 48 -9.67 -7.39 6.08
CA GLU A 48 -10.86 -7.50 5.23
C GLU A 48 -10.66 -6.98 3.80
N VAL A 49 -9.61 -7.41 3.10
CA VAL A 49 -9.43 -7.08 1.68
C VAL A 49 -9.61 -8.33 0.82
N GLY A 50 -10.71 -8.38 0.06
CA GLY A 50 -10.96 -9.44 -0.91
C GLY A 50 -10.01 -9.37 -2.10
N ALA A 51 -9.85 -10.50 -2.80
CA ALA A 51 -9.11 -10.52 -4.06
C ALA A 51 -9.67 -9.49 -5.06
N GLU A 52 -8.79 -8.94 -5.89
CA GLU A 52 -9.11 -7.91 -6.91
C GLU A 52 -9.62 -6.56 -6.37
N THR A 53 -9.61 -6.36 -5.05
CA THR A 53 -9.97 -5.07 -4.44
C THR A 53 -8.84 -4.05 -4.64
N PRO A 54 -9.09 -2.87 -5.22
CA PRO A 54 -8.09 -1.82 -5.30
C PRO A 54 -7.79 -1.23 -3.93
N VAL A 55 -6.50 -1.05 -3.63
CA VAL A 55 -6.01 -0.55 -2.34
C VAL A 55 -4.97 0.56 -2.54
N ALA A 56 -4.88 1.45 -1.56
CA ALA A 56 -3.82 2.43 -1.45
C ALA A 56 -2.62 1.82 -0.72
N ILE A 57 -1.42 2.00 -1.27
CA ILE A 57 -0.17 1.55 -0.64
C ILE A 57 0.49 2.73 0.06
N MET A 58 0.66 2.59 1.37
CA MET A 58 1.30 3.54 2.27
C MET A 58 2.69 3.04 2.63
N ALA A 59 3.62 3.96 2.84
CA ALA A 59 4.99 3.63 3.23
C ALA A 59 5.15 3.76 4.74
N GLU A 60 5.82 2.80 5.37
CA GLU A 60 6.11 2.87 6.80
C GLU A 60 6.84 4.18 7.16
N GLY A 61 6.18 5.02 7.97
CA GLY A 61 6.71 6.30 8.44
C GLY A 61 6.68 7.43 7.40
N LYS A 62 5.87 7.32 6.33
CA LYS A 62 5.68 8.37 5.32
C LYS A 62 4.24 8.50 4.84
#